data_AF-A0AAC9N189-F1
#
_entry.id   AF-A0AAC9N189-F1
#
_cell.length_a   1.000
_cell.length_b   1.000
_cell.length_c   1.000
_cell.angle_alpha   90.00
_cell.angle_beta   90.00
_cell.angle_gamma   90.00
#
_symmetry.space_group_name_H-M   'P 1'
#
loop_
_entity.id
_entity.type
_entity.pdbx_description
1 polymer ?
#
loop_
_entity_poly.entity_id
_entity_poly.type
_entity_poly.pdbx_seq_one_letter_code
_entity_poly.pdbx_strand_id
1 'polypeptide(L)' 'MNGSLDVRKFLWQTEDQFDRTTPAVPTQRNGESPRISEAQVHRARVAVARGAHGVEDCRMLLDMLGLVPDEDGVPPVRR' A
#
# COMPACT_ATOMS: atom_id res chain seq x y z
N MET A 1 -6.11 -20.59 40.97
CA MET A 1 -5.73 -20.54 39.54
C MET A 1 -5.15 -19.15 39.26
N ASN A 2 -3.81 -19.01 39.27
CA ASN A 2 -3.10 -17.71 39.22
C ASN A 2 -2.74 -17.24 37.79
N GLY A 3 -3.39 -17.76 36.75
CA GLY A 3 -2.98 -17.52 35.36
C GLY A 3 -3.11 -16.08 34.85
N SER A 4 -3.81 -15.18 35.55
CA SER A 4 -4.00 -13.79 35.08
C SER A 4 -2.80 -12.88 35.38
N LEU A 5 -2.02 -13.16 36.44
CA LEU A 5 -0.87 -12.34 36.80
C LEU A 5 0.36 -12.67 35.95
N ASP A 6 0.55 -13.95 35.62
CA ASP A 6 1.64 -14.39 34.76
C ASP A 6 1.48 -13.86 33.32
N VAL A 7 0.26 -13.79 32.80
CA VAL A 7 -0.03 -13.21 31.47
C VAL A 7 0.27 -11.72 31.43
N ARG A 8 -0.07 -10.96 32.48
CA ARG A 8 0.27 -9.53 32.56
C ARG A 8 1.76 -9.30 32.64
N LYS A 9 2.48 -10.14 33.40
CA LYS A 9 3.95 -10.06 33.51
C LYS A 9 4.62 -10.39 32.17
N PHE A 10 4.12 -11.38 31.45
CA PHE A 10 4.61 -11.76 30.13
C PHE A 10 4.41 -10.64 29.09
N LEU A 11 3.22 -10.02 29.06
CA LEU A 11 2.94 -8.89 28.16
C LEU A 11 3.89 -7.70 28.42
N TRP A 12 4.07 -7.30 29.69
CA TRP A 12 4.98 -6.22 30.05
C TRP A 12 6.45 -6.52 29.71
N GLN A 13 6.90 -7.76 29.90
CA GLN A 13 8.25 -8.19 29.53
C GLN A 13 8.47 -8.21 28.01
N THR A 14 7.40 -8.43 27.25
CA THR A 14 7.42 -8.39 25.80
C THR A 14 7.63 -6.96 25.32
N GLU A 15 6.91 -5.99 25.89
CA GLU A 15 7.03 -4.57 25.52
C GLU A 15 8.45 -3.99 25.73
N ASP A 16 9.17 -4.38 26.78
CA ASP A 16 10.54 -3.90 27.06
C ASP A 16 11.59 -4.45 26.07
N GLN A 17 11.33 -5.61 25.46
CA GLN A 17 12.22 -6.24 24.45
C GLN A 17 12.06 -5.64 23.04
N PHE A 18 10.90 -5.04 22.74
CA PHE A 18 10.61 -4.53 21.39
C PHE A 18 11.08 -3.09 21.14
N ASP A 19 11.60 -2.40 22.16
CA ASP A 19 11.94 -0.98 22.08
C ASP A 19 13.31 -0.67 21.44
N ARG A 20 13.96 -1.64 20.76
CA ARG A 20 15.32 -1.41 20.23
C ARG A 20 15.57 -1.56 18.74
N THR A 21 14.81 -2.31 17.96
CA THR A 21 15.03 -2.29 16.50
C THR A 21 13.82 -2.83 15.75
N THR A 22 13.22 -1.97 14.93
CA THR A 22 12.22 -2.23 13.89
C THR A 22 10.75 -2.31 14.34
N PRO A 23 9.85 -1.50 13.75
CA PRO A 23 8.43 -1.75 13.85
C PRO A 23 8.09 -2.98 13.00
N ALA A 24 7.76 -4.10 13.65
CA ALA A 24 7.31 -5.32 12.99
C ALA A 24 5.93 -5.16 12.29
N VAL A 25 5.24 -4.04 12.55
CA VAL A 25 3.94 -3.73 11.96
C VAL A 25 4.04 -2.37 11.26
N PRO A 26 3.65 -2.27 9.97
CA PRO A 26 3.58 -0.99 9.27
C PRO A 26 2.72 -0.01 10.06
N THR A 27 3.29 1.13 10.46
CA THR A 27 2.56 2.19 11.14
C THR A 27 1.65 2.93 10.15
N GLN A 28 0.53 3.49 10.65
CA GLN A 28 -0.38 4.28 9.82
C GLN A 28 0.37 5.46 9.19
N ARG A 29 0.40 5.48 7.86
CA ARG A 29 0.97 6.54 7.04
C ARG A 29 0.05 7.76 7.10
N ASN A 30 0.25 8.61 8.09
CA ASN A 30 -0.62 9.77 8.30
C ASN A 30 -0.30 10.87 7.27
N GLY A 31 -1.21 11.12 6.33
CA GLY A 31 -1.28 12.36 5.56
C GLY A 31 -0.23 12.59 4.45
N GLU A 32 0.53 11.57 4.06
CA GLU A 32 1.46 11.74 2.94
C GLU A 32 0.72 11.80 1.61
N SER A 33 0.80 12.96 0.95
CA SER A 33 0.23 13.20 -0.37
C SER A 33 0.65 12.11 -1.36
N PRO A 34 -0.21 11.76 -2.33
CA PRO A 34 0.07 10.75 -3.33
C PRO A 34 1.42 11.02 -4.00
N ARG A 35 2.41 10.16 -3.71
CA ARG A 35 3.79 10.28 -4.23
C ARG A 35 3.89 10.04 -5.74
N ILE A 36 2.76 9.82 -6.39
CA ILE A 36 2.66 9.44 -7.79
C ILE A 36 2.20 10.66 -8.59
N SER A 37 3.15 11.24 -9.30
CA SER A 37 2.93 12.32 -10.26
C SER A 37 2.16 11.82 -11.48
N GLU A 38 1.48 12.74 -12.16
CA GLU A 38 0.83 12.46 -13.44
C GLU A 38 1.81 11.90 -14.48
N ALA A 39 3.05 12.41 -14.52
CA ALA A 39 4.09 11.89 -15.38
C ALA A 39 4.44 10.41 -15.09
N GLN A 40 4.40 9.99 -13.83
CA GLN A 40 4.59 8.58 -13.47
C GLN A 40 3.41 7.72 -13.92
N VAL A 41 2.18 8.20 -13.79
CA VAL A 41 0.99 7.53 -14.32
C VAL A 41 1.08 7.39 -15.83
N HIS A 42 1.44 8.46 -16.54
CA HIS A 42 1.57 8.42 -17.99
C HIS A 42 2.63 7.40 -18.43
N ARG A 43 3.80 7.38 -17.78
CA ARG A 43 4.83 6.37 -18.05
C ARG A 43 4.35 4.96 -17.76
N ALA A 44 3.61 4.75 -16.67
CA ALA A 44 3.03 3.46 -16.34
C ALA A 44 2.03 3.00 -17.42
N ARG A 45 1.14 3.88 -17.89
CA ARG A 45 0.20 3.58 -18.99
C ARG A 45 0.92 3.17 -20.26
N VAL A 46 2.00 3.88 -20.64
CA VAL A 46 2.81 3.54 -21.82
C VAL A 46 3.52 2.19 -21.64
N ALA A 47 4.03 1.89 -20.45
CA ALA A 47 4.66 0.60 -20.16
C ALA A 47 3.66 -0.56 -20.27
N VAL A 48 2.45 -0.40 -19.74
CA VAL A 48 1.36 -1.39 -19.85
C VAL A 48 0.98 -1.59 -21.31
N ALA A 49 0.78 -0.51 -22.08
CA ALA A 49 0.42 -0.61 -23.49
C ALA A 49 1.48 -1.35 -24.33
N ARG A 50 2.76 -1.24 -23.97
CA ARG A 50 3.85 -1.95 -24.64
C ARG A 50 3.92 -3.44 -24.28
N GLY A 51 3.43 -3.82 -23.10
CA GLY A 51 3.47 -5.19 -22.60
C GLY A 51 2.18 -5.98 -22.83
N ALA A 52 1.10 -5.33 -23.24
CA ALA A 52 -0.20 -5.96 -23.46
C ALA A 52 -0.25 -6.73 -24.78
N HIS A 53 -0.97 -7.84 -24.80
CA HIS A 53 -1.16 -8.68 -26.00
C HIS A 53 -2.32 -8.19 -26.88
N GLY A 54 -3.02 -7.13 -26.49
CA GLY A 54 -4.18 -6.61 -27.21
C GLY A 54 -4.85 -5.45 -26.48
N VAL A 55 -5.91 -4.90 -27.07
CA VAL A 55 -6.63 -3.75 -26.51
C VAL A 55 -7.39 -4.14 -25.24
N GLU A 56 -8.01 -5.32 -25.24
CA GLU A 56 -8.75 -5.88 -24.12
C GLU A 56 -7.82 -6.18 -22.93
N ASP A 57 -6.67 -6.79 -23.20
CA ASP A 57 -5.64 -7.09 -22.20
C ASP A 57 -5.07 -5.79 -21.60
N CYS A 58 -4.77 -4.80 -22.44
CA CYS A 58 -4.32 -3.48 -22.00
C CYS A 58 -5.36 -2.80 -21.08
N ARG A 59 -6.64 -2.84 -21.45
CA ARG A 59 -7.72 -2.28 -20.62
C ARG A 59 -7.81 -2.98 -19.27
N MET A 60 -7.78 -4.31 -19.25
CA MET A 60 -7.83 -5.08 -18.02
C MET A 60 -6.64 -4.76 -17.11
N LEU A 61 -5.43 -4.70 -17.64
CA LEU A 61 -4.23 -4.36 -16.87
C LEU A 61 -4.27 -2.92 -16.33
N LEU A 62 -4.72 -1.96 -17.12
CA LEU A 62 -4.86 -0.57 -16.67
C LEU A 62 -5.89 -0.43 -15.55
N ASP A 63 -6.98 -1.18 -15.61
CA ASP A 63 -8.02 -1.22 -14.59
C ASP A 63 -7.50 -1.85 -13.29
N MET A 64 -6.88 -3.03 -13.38
CA MET A 64 -6.27 -3.73 -12.23
C MET A 64 -5.21 -2.89 -11.50
N LEU A 65 -4.49 -2.05 -12.24
CA LEU A 65 -3.46 -1.17 -11.69
C LEU A 65 -4.01 0.20 -11.22
N GLY A 66 -5.31 0.45 -11.36
CA GLY A 66 -5.92 1.74 -11.01
C GLY A 66 -5.34 2.91 -11.81
N LEU A 67 -4.93 2.65 -13.06
CA LEU A 67 -4.35 3.63 -13.97
C LEU A 67 -5.41 4.30 -14.85
N VAL A 68 -6.63 3.76 -14.91
CA VAL A 68 -7.78 4.38 -15.59
C VAL A 68 -8.23 5.60 -14.78
N PRO A 69 -8.41 6.78 -15.42
CA PRO A 69 -8.96 7.93 -14.72
C PRO A 69 -10.43 7.66 -14.33
N ASP A 70 -10.78 8.01 -13.09
CA ASP A 70 -12.15 7.96 -12.59
C ASP A 70 -12.98 9.14 -13.16
N GLU A 71 -14.24 9.30 -12.72
CA GLU A 71 -15.14 10.37 -13.17
C GLU A 71 -14.57 11.79 -12.91
N ASP A 72 -13.71 11.93 -11.91
CA ASP A 72 -12.98 13.18 -11.60
C ASP A 72 -11.75 13.42 -12.50
N GLY A 73 -11.47 12.51 -13.44
CA GLY A 73 -10.26 12.53 -14.26
C GLY A 73 -8.98 12.11 -13.52
N VAL A 74 -9.07 11.77 -12.23
CA VAL A 74 -7.93 11.36 -11.39
C VAL A 74 -7.88 9.83 -11.30
N PRO A 75 -6.74 9.20 -11.64
CA PRO A 75 -6.60 7.76 -11.49
C PRO A 75 -6.53 7.37 -10.00
N PRO A 76 -7.16 6.24 -9.59
CA PRO A 76 -7.17 5.76 -8.20
C PRO A 76 -5.79 5.68 -7.54
N VAL A 77 -4.75 5.36 -8.32
CA VAL A 77 -3.36 5.27 -7.84
C VAL A 77 -2.79 6.60 -7.31
N ARG A 78 -3.46 7.72 -7.59
CA ARG A 78 -3.09 9.07 -7.15
C ARG A 78 -3.97 9.60 -6.02
N ARG A 79 -4.86 8.80 -5.45
CA ARG A 79 -5.65 9.20 -4.27
C ARG A 79 -4.93 8.85 -2.97
#